data_AF-A0A662YI58-F1
#
_entry.id   AF-A0A662YI58-F1
#
_cell.length_a   1.000
_cell.length_b   1.000
_cell.length_c   1.000
_cell.angle_alpha   90.00
_cell.angle_beta   90.00
_cell.angle_gamma   90.00
#
_symmetry.space_group_name_H-M   'P 1'
#
loop_
_entity.id
_entity.type
_entity.pdbx_description
1 polymer ?
#
loop_
_entity_poly.entity_id
_entity_poly.type
_entity_poly.pdbx_seq_one_letter_code
_entity_poly.pdbx_strand_id
1 'polypeptide(L)'
;MMRLGSGPRGADEVLTHPFFDSINWPDLLERKVQPPFNPGVGKLDTHYAPRNMNEITARDREPSVMMTNRGDRGNDFDGFSFVGRPSSLSNA
;
A
#
# COMPACT_ATOMS: atom_id res chain seq x y z
N MET A 1 9.85 -27.21 13.07
CA MET A 1 9.46 -26.82 11.70
C MET A 1 9.75 -25.35 11.51
N MET A 2 10.38 -24.98 10.39
CA MET A 2 10.68 -23.59 10.04
C MET A 2 9.67 -23.12 8.98
N ARG A 3 9.18 -21.88 9.09
CA ARG A 3 8.30 -21.28 8.08
C ARG A 3 9.09 -21.04 6.79
N LEU A 4 8.50 -21.35 5.63
CA LEU A 4 9.09 -21.04 4.33
C LEU A 4 9.39 -19.54 4.23
N GLY A 5 10.59 -19.20 3.76
CA GLY A 5 11.05 -17.81 3.65
C GLY A 5 11.56 -17.21 4.96
N SER A 6 11.69 -18.01 6.03
CA SER A 6 12.38 -17.58 7.26
C SER A 6 13.87 -17.96 7.29
N GLY A 7 14.37 -18.63 6.24
CA GLY A 7 15.80 -18.92 6.10
C GLY A 7 16.61 -17.74 5.53
N PRO A 8 17.94 -17.88 5.42
CA PRO A 8 18.83 -16.81 4.94
C PRO A 8 18.52 -16.30 3.53
N ARG A 9 17.83 -17.09 2.71
CA ARG A 9 17.43 -16.71 1.34
C ARG A 9 16.07 -16.01 1.28
N GLY A 10 15.32 -15.97 2.39
CA GLY A 10 14.09 -15.19 2.51
C GLY A 10 13.09 -15.43 1.37
N ALA A 11 12.75 -14.35 0.65
CA ALA A 11 11.79 -14.38 -0.44
C ALA A 11 12.17 -15.37 -1.56
N ASP A 12 13.46 -15.60 -1.83
CA ASP A 12 13.87 -16.54 -2.88
C ASP A 12 13.37 -17.96 -2.61
N GLU A 13 13.24 -18.37 -1.36
CA GLU A 13 12.65 -19.66 -1.00
C GLU A 13 11.19 -19.78 -1.41
N VAL A 14 10.45 -18.66 -1.37
CA VAL A 14 9.06 -18.57 -1.80
C VAL A 14 8.98 -18.50 -3.32
N LEU A 15 9.82 -17.68 -3.96
CA LEU A 15 9.83 -17.48 -5.41
C LEU A 15 10.21 -18.75 -6.19
N THR A 16 11.07 -19.61 -5.62
CA THR A 16 11.49 -20.88 -6.25
C THR A 16 10.71 -22.09 -5.76
N HIS A 17 9.58 -21.90 -5.06
CA HIS A 17 8.77 -23.03 -4.58
C HIS A 17 7.93 -23.61 -5.73
N PRO A 18 7.79 -24.96 -5.85
CA PRO A 18 7.11 -25.60 -7.00
C PRO A 18 5.69 -25.13 -7.29
N PHE A 19 4.98 -24.64 -6.26
CA PHE A 19 3.65 -24.04 -6.42
C PHE A 19 3.64 -22.84 -7.37
N PHE A 20 4.76 -22.11 -7.51
CA PHE A 20 4.88 -20.91 -8.32
C PHE A 20 5.66 -21.11 -9.63
N ASP A 21 5.96 -22.35 -10.03
CA ASP A 21 6.75 -22.65 -11.24
C ASP A 21 6.16 -22.07 -12.53
N SER A 22 4.84 -21.81 -12.55
CA SER A 22 4.17 -21.19 -13.70
C SER A 22 4.35 -19.67 -13.79
N ILE A 23 4.99 -19.03 -12.80
CA ILE A 23 5.12 -17.57 -12.74
C ILE A 23 6.47 -17.14 -13.32
N ASN A 24 6.43 -16.34 -14.39
CA ASN A 24 7.57 -15.55 -14.83
C ASN A 24 7.67 -14.28 -13.96
N TRP A 25 8.57 -14.28 -12.97
CA TRP A 25 8.72 -13.17 -12.02
C TRP A 25 9.10 -11.84 -12.68
N PRO A 26 10.05 -11.78 -13.63
CA PRO A 26 10.31 -10.56 -14.41
C PRO A 26 9.07 -9.98 -15.10
N ASP A 27 8.31 -10.81 -15.82
CA ASP A 27 7.12 -10.35 -16.54
C ASP A 27 6.02 -9.90 -15.58
N LEU A 28 5.87 -10.55 -14.43
CA LEU A 28 4.94 -10.13 -13.39
C LEU A 28 5.32 -8.76 -12.81
N LEU A 29 6.61 -8.54 -12.53
CA LEU A 29 7.13 -7.27 -12.02
C LEU A 29 6.94 -6.13 -13.03
N GLU A 30 7.14 -6.42 -14.32
CA GLU A 30 6.93 -5.48 -15.43
C GLU A 30 5.46 -5.34 -15.85
N ARG A 31 4.52 -5.94 -15.09
CA ARG A 31 3.06 -5.88 -15.33
C ARG A 31 2.63 -6.44 -16.70
N LYS A 32 3.40 -7.35 -17.28
CA LYS A 32 3.09 -8.01 -18.56
C LYS A 32 2.16 -9.22 -18.39
N VAL A 33 2.10 -9.80 -17.20
CA VAL A 33 1.16 -10.88 -16.88
C VAL A 33 -0.24 -10.30 -16.71
N GLN A 34 -1.19 -10.77 -17.51
CA GLN A 34 -2.60 -10.36 -17.39
C GLN A 34 -3.16 -10.81 -16.03
N PRO A 35 -3.70 -9.90 -15.20
CA PRO A 35 -4.37 -10.29 -13.96
C PRO A 35 -5.58 -11.20 -14.26
N PRO A 36 -5.84 -12.22 -13.42
CA PRO A 36 -6.98 -13.13 -13.61
C PRO A 36 -8.34 -12.44 -13.40
N PHE A 37 -8.34 -11.23 -12.83
CA PHE A 37 -9.53 -10.44 -12.57
C PHE A 37 -9.27 -8.97 -12.91
N ASN A 38 -10.18 -8.37 -13.69
CA ASN A 38 -10.22 -6.94 -13.95
C ASN A 38 -11.48 -6.36 -13.26
N PRO A 39 -11.33 -5.45 -12.29
CA PRO A 39 -12.47 -4.88 -11.56
C PRO A 39 -13.37 -3.97 -12.39
N GLY A 40 -12.94 -3.52 -13.59
CA GLY A 40 -13.77 -2.75 -14.52
C GLY A 40 -14.11 -1.32 -14.06
N VAL A 41 -13.25 -0.71 -13.24
CA VAL A 41 -13.51 0.59 -12.59
C VAL A 41 -12.99 1.78 -13.38
N GLY A 42 -13.71 2.90 -13.30
CA GLY A 42 -13.27 4.20 -13.80
C GLY A 42 -12.39 4.98 -12.81
N LYS A 43 -11.85 6.13 -13.23
CA LYS A 43 -10.90 6.94 -12.44
C LYS A 43 -11.43 7.39 -11.07
N LEU A 44 -12.73 7.63 -10.94
CA LEU A 44 -13.40 8.11 -9.73
C LEU A 44 -14.43 7.11 -9.18
N ASP A 45 -14.36 5.85 -9.61
CA ASP A 45 -15.32 4.84 -9.24
C ASP A 45 -15.09 4.33 -7.81
N THR A 46 -16.17 4.19 -7.04
CA THR A 46 -16.19 3.74 -5.65
C THR A 46 -16.90 2.39 -5.47
N HIS A 47 -17.10 1.63 -6.53
CA HIS A 47 -17.84 0.36 -6.52
C HIS A 47 -17.39 -0.64 -5.44
N TYR A 48 -16.08 -0.75 -5.21
CA TYR A 48 -15.49 -1.66 -4.20
C TYR A 48 -15.26 -0.99 -2.83
N ALA A 49 -15.64 0.28 -2.67
CA ALA A 49 -15.56 0.96 -1.39
C ALA A 49 -16.69 0.50 -0.46
N PRO A 50 -16.44 0.37 0.86
CA PRO A 50 -17.48 0.07 1.84
C PRO A 50 -18.61 1.12 1.80
N ARG A 51 -19.88 0.68 1.81
CA ARG A 51 -21.04 1.60 1.70
C ARG A 51 -21.11 2.64 2.82
N ASN A 52 -20.65 2.28 4.02
CA ASN A 52 -20.60 3.16 5.19
C ASN A 52 -19.55 4.28 5.05
N MET A 53 -18.70 4.25 4.02
CA MET A 53 -17.72 5.32 3.78
C MET A 53 -18.37 6.59 3.20
N ASN A 54 -19.52 6.46 2.53
CA ASN A 54 -20.29 7.62 2.04
C ASN A 54 -20.94 8.43 3.17
N GLU A 55 -21.01 7.87 4.39
CA GLU A 55 -21.49 8.54 5.59
C GLU A 55 -20.38 9.37 6.27
N ILE A 56 -19.12 9.19 5.85
CA ILE A 56 -17.97 9.94 6.34
C ILE A 56 -17.74 11.13 5.40
N THR A 57 -17.86 12.34 5.91
CA THR A 57 -17.59 13.54 5.12
C THR A 57 -16.14 13.57 4.67
N ALA A 58 -15.87 13.98 3.42
CA ALA A 58 -14.51 14.19 2.90
C ALA A 58 -13.77 15.39 3.55
N ARG A 59 -14.31 15.93 4.65
CA ARG A 59 -13.76 17.04 5.40
C ARG A 59 -13.08 16.49 6.65
N ASP A 60 -11.89 16.98 6.92
CA ASP A 60 -11.19 16.73 8.16
C ASP A 60 -12.06 17.20 9.34
N ARG A 61 -12.00 16.44 10.45
CA ARG A 61 -12.65 16.85 11.69
C ARG A 61 -11.83 17.96 12.33
N GLU A 62 -12.54 18.91 12.93
CA GLU A 62 -11.89 19.96 13.71
C GLU A 62 -11.05 19.36 14.85
N PRO A 63 -9.84 19.90 15.12
CA PRO A 63 -9.00 19.45 16.22
C PRO A 63 -9.75 19.51 17.56
N SER A 64 -9.57 18.49 18.41
CA SER A 64 -10.11 18.53 19.77
C SER A 64 -9.38 19.60 20.59
N VAL A 65 -10.16 20.44 21.29
CA VAL A 65 -9.67 21.57 22.10
C VAL A 65 -8.73 21.12 23.23
N MET A 66 -8.71 19.83 23.60
CA MET A 66 -7.79 19.29 24.62
C MET A 66 -6.32 19.18 24.19
N MET A 67 -5.99 19.39 22.90
CA MET A 67 -4.62 19.28 22.37
C MET A 67 -3.76 20.55 22.57
N THR A 68 -4.31 21.64 23.12
CA THR A 68 -3.65 22.95 23.19
C THR A 68 -2.62 23.08 24.32
N ASN A 69 -2.64 22.19 25.31
CA ASN A 69 -1.73 22.26 26.47
C ASN A 69 -0.51 21.34 26.30
N ARG A 70 0.23 21.47 25.20
CA ARG A 70 1.60 20.94 25.11
C ARG A 70 2.55 21.96 25.76
N GLY A 71 2.62 21.93 27.10
CA GLY A 71 3.69 22.62 27.81
C GLY A 71 5.05 22.10 27.35
N ASP A 72 5.92 23.01 26.91
CA ASP A 72 7.37 22.89 26.68
C ASP A 72 7.92 21.63 25.95
N ARG A 73 7.06 20.86 25.26
CA ARG A 73 7.48 19.73 24.42
C ARG A 73 7.70 20.22 23.00
N GLY A 74 8.84 19.84 22.42
CA GLY A 74 9.12 20.02 21.00
C GLY A 74 8.06 19.37 20.11
N ASN A 75 8.08 19.71 18.81
CA ASN A 75 7.11 19.14 17.88
C ASN A 75 7.42 17.67 17.59
N ASP A 76 6.58 16.76 18.09
CA ASP A 76 6.71 15.30 17.88
C ASP A 76 6.66 14.88 16.39
N PHE A 77 6.31 15.79 15.46
CA PHE A 77 6.19 15.53 14.02
C PHE A 77 7.36 16.05 13.19
N ASP A 78 8.45 16.50 13.82
CA ASP A 78 9.65 16.90 13.09
C ASP A 78 10.20 15.71 12.28
N GLY A 79 10.42 15.92 10.98
CA GLY A 79 10.85 14.87 10.04
C GLY A 79 9.72 14.03 9.41
N PHE A 80 8.44 14.32 9.71
CA PHE A 80 7.30 13.60 9.14
C PHE A 80 7.07 13.88 7.64
N SER A 81 7.30 15.12 7.21
CA SER A 81 7.01 15.55 5.82
C SER A 81 7.87 14.81 4.80
N PHE A 82 7.24 14.20 3.79
CA PHE A 82 7.90 13.48 2.69
C PHE A 82 7.22 13.75 1.35
N VAL A 83 8.01 13.86 0.28
CA VAL A 83 7.51 13.97 -1.11
C VAL A 83 8.09 12.81 -1.91
N GLY A 84 7.22 11.96 -2.46
CA GLY A 84 7.61 10.84 -3.31
C GLY A 84 8.29 11.30 -4.61
N ARG A 85 9.22 10.49 -5.14
CA ARG A 85 9.92 10.81 -6.39
C ARG A 85 8.97 10.60 -7.59
N PRO A 86 9.04 11.43 -8.65
CA PRO A 86 8.17 11.29 -9.82
C PRO A 86 8.26 9.94 -10.54
N SER A 87 9.41 9.25 -10.45
CA SER A 87 9.65 7.94 -11.06
C SER A 87 8.98 6.77 -10.34
N SER A 88 8.28 7.01 -9.22
CA SER A 88 7.47 5.98 -8.55
C SER A 88 6.27 5.50 -9.38
N LEU A 89 5.96 6.17 -10.50
CA LEU A 89 4.80 5.91 -11.36
C LEU A 89 5.13 5.72 -12.85
N SER A 90 6.40 5.60 -13.25
CA SER A 90 6.73 5.32 -14.66
C SER A 90 6.49 3.84 -14.96
N ASN A 91 5.24 3.49 -15.29
CA ASN A 91 4.81 2.35 -16.12
C ASN A 91 3.27 2.30 -16.07
N ALA A 92 2.65 3.34 -16.64
CA ALA A 92 1.26 3.37 -17.05
C ALA A 92 1.22 3.80 -18.51
#